data_AF-A0A0B3RW02-F1
#
_entry.id   AF-A0A0B3RW02-F1
#
_cell.length_a   1.000
_cell.length_b   1.000
_cell.length_c   1.000
_cell.angle_alpha   90.00
_cell.angle_beta   90.00
_cell.angle_gamma   90.00
#
_symmetry.space_group_name_H-M   'P 1'
#
loop_
_entity.id
_entity.type
_entity.pdbx_description
1 polymer ?
#
loop_
_entity_poly.entity_id
_entity_poly.type
_entity_poly.pdbx_seq_one_letter_code
_entity_poly.pdbx_strand_id
1 'polypeptide(L)'
;MRLLLWAPLAALVALGAVLAFRAGWIAAHLTESMAIERYAARYMAETGAQAADCSAVPGARVWLVIRCGTGQDRRVYRVNRFGGLVTGQPADGDRMKEPNT
;
A
#
# COMPACT_ATOMS: atom_id res chain seq x y z
N MET A 1 28.97 -15.92 35.41
CA MET A 1 28.32 -14.58 35.37
C MET A 1 28.65 -13.69 34.16
N ARG A 2 29.52 -14.07 33.21
CA ARG A 2 29.89 -13.18 32.07
C ARG A 2 28.81 -13.03 31.00
N LEU A 3 28.02 -14.08 30.75
CA LEU A 3 26.95 -14.04 29.73
C LEU A 3 25.78 -13.11 30.08
N LEU A 4 25.46 -12.92 31.37
CA LEU A 4 24.38 -12.01 31.77
C LEU A 4 24.70 -10.54 31.46
N LEU A 5 25.98 -10.16 31.44
CA LEU A 5 26.40 -8.80 31.08
C LEU A 5 26.16 -8.50 29.59
N TRP A 6 26.21 -9.51 28.74
CA TRP A 6 25.99 -9.38 27.28
C TRP A 6 24.54 -9.65 26.87
N ALA A 7 23.71 -10.18 27.77
CA ALA A 7 22.30 -10.43 27.53
C ALA A 7 21.54 -9.21 26.96
N PRO A 8 21.67 -7.97 27.49
CA PRO A 8 20.96 -6.83 26.91
C PRO A 8 21.46 -6.48 25.51
N LEU A 9 22.76 -6.57 25.25
CA LEU A 9 23.32 -6.32 23.92
C LEU A 9 22.84 -7.36 22.91
N ALA A 10 22.88 -8.64 23.29
CA ALA A 10 22.39 -9.74 22.47
C ALA A 10 20.90 -9.60 22.17
N ALA A 11 20.09 -9.17 23.15
CA ALA A 11 18.67 -8.92 22.98
C ALA A 11 18.41 -7.78 21.98
N LEU A 12 19.14 -6.67 22.08
CA LEU A 12 19.02 -5.55 21.13
C LEU A 12 19.42 -5.96 19.71
N VAL A 13 20.51 -6.72 19.55
CA VAL A 13 20.95 -7.22 18.26
C VAL A 13 19.92 -8.19 17.67
N ALA A 14 19.41 -9.12 18.46
CA ALA A 14 18.37 -10.06 18.02
C ALA A 14 17.09 -9.32 17.60
N LEU A 15 16.67 -8.31 18.36
CA LEU A 15 15.52 -7.47 18.02
C LEU A 15 15.75 -6.74 16.69
N GLY A 16 16.91 -6.10 16.51
CA GLY A 16 17.28 -5.44 15.26
C GLY A 16 17.28 -6.39 14.07
N ALA A 17 17.83 -7.60 14.24
CA ALA A 17 17.85 -8.62 13.19
C ALA A 17 16.43 -9.07 12.81
N VAL A 18 15.54 -9.29 13.77
CA VAL A 18 14.13 -9.64 13.51
C VAL A 18 13.41 -8.53 12.78
N LEU A 19 13.60 -7.27 13.18
CA LEU A 19 12.98 -6.11 12.52
C LEU A 19 13.49 -5.93 11.09
N ALA A 20 14.80 -6.04 10.87
CA ALA A 20 15.40 -5.94 9.54
C ALA A 20 14.96 -7.09 8.63
N PHE A 21 14.93 -8.33 9.15
CA PHE A 21 14.43 -9.49 8.41
C PHE A 21 12.96 -9.33 8.05
N ARG A 22 12.11 -8.86 8.99
CA ARG A 22 10.70 -8.56 8.74
C ARG A 22 10.53 -7.49 7.67
N ALA A 23 11.28 -6.39 7.75
CA ALA A 23 11.22 -5.30 6.76
C ALA A 23 11.67 -5.77 5.38
N GLY A 24 12.76 -6.55 5.30
CA GLY A 24 13.24 -7.14 4.05
C GLY A 24 12.25 -8.15 3.47
N TRP A 25 11.62 -8.97 4.32
CA TRP A 25 10.58 -9.92 3.91
C TRP A 25 9.38 -9.22 3.30
N ILE A 26 8.90 -8.16 3.96
CA ILE A 26 7.80 -7.33 3.44
C ILE A 26 8.23 -6.73 2.11
N ALA A 27 9.40 -6.09 2.01
CA ALA A 27 9.87 -5.50 0.76
C ALA A 27 10.02 -6.51 -0.39
N ALA A 28 10.41 -7.75 -0.10
CA ALA A 28 10.57 -8.82 -1.09
C ALA A 28 9.24 -9.49 -1.50
N HIS A 29 8.30 -9.63 -0.57
CA HIS A 29 7.01 -10.31 -0.81
C HIS A 29 5.86 -9.35 -1.15
N LEU A 30 6.03 -8.04 -1.02
CA LEU A 30 5.09 -7.05 -1.56
C LEU A 30 5.25 -7.01 -3.09
N THR A 31 4.77 -8.05 -3.76
CA THR A 31 4.65 -8.07 -5.21
C THR A 31 3.53 -7.12 -5.64
N GLU A 32 3.69 -6.46 -6.78
CA GLU A 32 2.70 -5.51 -7.32
C GLU A 32 1.30 -6.14 -7.38
N SER A 33 1.21 -7.43 -7.72
CA SER A 33 -0.03 -8.20 -7.78
C SER A 33 -0.80 -8.27 -6.47
N MET A 34 -0.12 -8.55 -5.33
CA MET A 34 -0.80 -8.61 -4.03
C MET A 34 -1.34 -7.26 -3.58
N ALA A 35 -0.64 -6.17 -3.91
CA ALA A 35 -1.13 -4.83 -3.63
C ALA A 35 -2.39 -4.55 -4.45
N ILE A 36 -2.37 -4.84 -5.76
CA ILE A 36 -3.53 -4.66 -6.65
C ILE A 36 -4.74 -5.43 -6.13
N GLU A 37 -4.61 -6.73 -5.86
CA GLU A 37 -5.71 -7.60 -5.43
C GLU A 37 -6.34 -7.11 -4.13
N ARG A 38 -5.52 -6.71 -3.15
CA ARG A 38 -6.01 -6.22 -1.85
C ARG A 38 -6.86 -4.95 -2.00
N TYR A 39 -6.43 -4.01 -2.84
CA TYR A 39 -7.17 -2.77 -3.06
C TYR A 39 -8.33 -2.93 -4.04
N ALA A 40 -8.25 -3.88 -4.98
CA ALA A 40 -9.38 -4.27 -5.83
C ALA A 40 -10.52 -4.87 -4.99
N ALA A 41 -10.21 -5.79 -4.06
CA ALA A 41 -11.19 -6.33 -3.12
C ALA A 41 -11.83 -5.25 -2.25
N ARG A 42 -11.04 -4.25 -1.82
CA ARG A 42 -11.55 -3.10 -1.07
C ARG A 42 -12.50 -2.24 -1.93
N TYR A 43 -12.16 -1.99 -3.18
CA TYR A 43 -13.02 -1.26 -4.11
C TYR A 43 -14.36 -1.98 -4.32
N MET A 44 -14.34 -3.30 -4.53
CA MET A 44 -15.55 -4.12 -4.64
C MET A 44 -16.41 -4.03 -3.38
N ALA A 45 -15.80 -4.04 -2.19
CA ALA A 45 -16.53 -3.91 -0.93
C ALA A 45 -17.13 -2.51 -0.71
N GLU A 46 -16.45 -1.45 -1.17
CA GLU A 46 -16.90 -0.06 -1.02
C GLU A 46 -17.98 0.33 -2.04
N THR A 47 -17.96 -0.25 -3.24
CA THR A 47 -18.83 0.16 -4.36
C THR A 47 -19.84 -0.90 -4.80
N GLY A 48 -19.64 -2.17 -4.43
CA GLY A 48 -20.41 -3.30 -4.98
C GLY A 48 -20.11 -3.60 -6.46
N ALA A 49 -19.20 -2.87 -7.09
CA ALA A 49 -18.81 -3.06 -8.49
C ALA A 49 -17.82 -4.22 -8.66
N GLN A 50 -17.73 -4.78 -9.87
CA GLN A 50 -16.71 -5.78 -10.19
C GLN A 50 -15.31 -5.15 -10.22
N ALA A 51 -14.27 -5.93 -9.89
CA ALA A 51 -12.86 -5.52 -9.96
C ALA A 51 -12.35 -5.20 -11.39
N ALA A 52 -13.21 -5.28 -12.41
CA ALA A 52 -12.84 -5.00 -13.79
C ALA A 52 -12.35 -3.55 -13.90
N ASP A 53 -11.17 -3.38 -14.51
CA ASP A 53 -10.42 -2.12 -14.68
C ASP A 53 -9.65 -1.58 -13.47
N CYS A 54 -9.22 -2.44 -12.55
CA CYS A 54 -8.16 -2.07 -11.60
C CYS A 54 -6.76 -2.16 -12.25
N SER A 55 -6.06 -1.04 -12.38
CA SER A 55 -4.67 -0.95 -12.82
C SER A 55 -3.79 -0.29 -11.76
N ALA A 56 -2.58 -0.81 -11.56
CA ALA A 56 -1.57 -0.18 -10.73
C ALA A 56 -0.48 0.46 -11.58
N VAL A 57 -0.11 1.69 -11.23
CA VAL A 57 1.04 2.37 -11.81
C VAL A 57 1.99 2.85 -10.71
N PRO A 58 3.32 2.78 -10.92
CA PRO A 58 4.28 3.35 -9.98
C PRO A 58 4.09 4.87 -9.89
N GLY A 59 4.10 5.39 -8.66
CA GLY A 59 3.95 6.82 -8.42
C GLY A 59 5.30 7.55 -8.34
N ALA A 60 5.32 8.83 -8.72
CA ALA A 60 6.53 9.67 -8.57
C ALA A 60 6.83 10.07 -7.12
N ARG A 61 5.79 10.21 -6.28
CA ARG A 61 5.87 10.60 -4.85
C ARG A 61 5.33 9.54 -3.89
N VAL A 62 4.76 8.45 -4.41
CA VAL A 62 4.18 7.34 -3.65
C VAL A 62 4.58 6.04 -4.33
N TRP A 63 4.63 4.91 -3.60
CA TRP A 63 5.13 3.65 -4.17
C TRP A 63 4.26 3.15 -5.32
N LEU A 64 2.94 3.09 -5.10
CA LEU A 64 1.97 2.59 -6.08
C LEU A 64 0.71 3.47 -6.08
N VAL A 65 0.14 3.67 -7.27
CA VAL A 65 -1.15 4.31 -7.46
C VAL A 65 -2.07 3.31 -8.14
N ILE A 66 -3.10 2.86 -7.42
CA ILE A 66 -4.07 1.88 -7.90
C ILE A 66 -5.32 2.64 -8.34
N ARG A 67 -5.74 2.44 -9.58
CA ARG A 67 -6.91 3.06 -10.19
C ARG A 67 -7.90 1.97 -10.53
N CYS A 68 -9.11 2.04 -10.00
CA CYS A 68 -10.19 1.08 -10.28
C CYS A 68 -11.39 1.79 -10.88
N GLY A 69 -12.04 1.14 -11.86
CA GLY A 69 -13.27 1.61 -12.49
C GLY A 69 -13.07 2.70 -13.55
N THR A 70 -14.14 2.98 -14.30
CA THR A 70 -14.22 4.02 -15.34
C THR A 70 -15.36 4.99 -15.03
N GLY A 71 -15.29 6.22 -15.56
CA GLY A 71 -16.35 7.22 -15.36
C GLY A 71 -16.54 7.67 -13.90
N GLN A 72 -17.79 7.68 -13.44
CA GLN A 72 -18.21 8.18 -12.11
C GLN A 72 -17.79 7.27 -10.95
N ASP A 73 -17.51 5.99 -11.22
CA ASP A 73 -17.09 5.02 -10.21
C ASP A 73 -15.57 4.95 -10.05
N ARG A 74 -14.82 5.81 -10.76
CA ARG A 74 -13.36 5.81 -10.72
C ARG A 74 -12.83 6.10 -9.32
N ARG A 75 -12.06 5.17 -8.74
CA ARG A 75 -11.36 5.34 -7.46
C ARG A 75 -9.86 5.23 -7.60
N VAL A 76 -9.15 6.11 -6.90
CA VAL A 76 -7.68 6.17 -6.90
C VAL A 76 -7.17 5.98 -5.48
N TYR A 77 -6.38 4.93 -5.28
CA TYR A 77 -5.74 4.59 -4.01
C TYR A 77 -4.23 4.82 -4.12
N ARG A 78 -3.68 5.65 -3.23
CA ARG A 78 -2.23 5.94 -3.19
C ARG A 78 -1.58 5.13 -2.08
N VAL A 79 -0.68 4.23 -2.45
CA VAL A 79 -0.09 3.22 -1.57
C VAL A 79 1.38 3.55 -1.31
N ASN A 80 1.80 3.45 -0.04
CA ASN A 80 3.18 3.60 0.42
C ASN A 80 3.95 2.29 0.23
N ARG A 81 5.27 2.33 0.41
CA ARG A 81 6.16 1.16 0.19
C ARG A 81 5.92 -0.01 1.16
N PHE A 82 5.10 0.19 2.18
CA PHE A 82 4.68 -0.82 3.14
C PHE A 82 3.27 -1.35 2.85
N GLY A 83 2.64 -0.95 1.74
CA GLY A 83 1.30 -1.40 1.35
C GLY A 83 0.16 -0.62 2.01
N GLY A 84 0.45 0.42 2.79
CA GLY A 84 -0.53 1.28 3.46
C GLY A 84 -0.93 2.50 2.62
N LEU A 85 -2.09 3.08 2.87
CA LEU A 85 -2.54 4.31 2.20
C LEU A 85 -1.74 5.52 2.70
N VAL A 86 -1.25 6.36 1.78
CA VAL A 86 -0.47 7.57 2.12
C VAL A 86 -1.37 8.71 2.64
N THR A 87 -2.65 8.71 2.27
CA THR A 87 -3.66 9.66 2.76
C THR A 87 -5.04 9.02 2.61
N GLY A 88 -5.85 9.08 3.66
CA GLY A 88 -7.15 8.44 3.79
C GLY A 88 -8.29 9.14 3.05
N GLN A 89 -8.10 9.46 1.77
CA GLN A 89 -9.23 9.83 0.92
C GLN A 89 -9.19 8.92 -0.33
N PRO A 90 -10.28 8.20 -0.68
CA PRO A 90 -10.54 7.95 -2.09
C PRO A 90 -10.42 9.31 -2.81
N ALA A 91 -9.99 9.37 -4.06
CA ALA A 91 -10.10 10.63 -4.81
C ALA A 91 -11.59 11.00 -4.99
N ASP A 92 -12.24 11.45 -3.92
CA ASP A 92 -13.46 12.23 -3.95
C ASP A 92 -13.03 13.59 -4.53
N GLY A 93 -13.26 13.75 -5.82
CA GLY A 93 -13.04 15.01 -6.49
C GLY A 93 -11.74 15.12 -7.29
N ASP A 94 -11.56 14.24 -8.29
CA ASP A 94 -11.36 14.80 -9.64
C ASP A 94 -12.68 15.47 -10.08
N ARG A 95 -13.13 16.48 -9.30
CA ARG A 95 -13.94 17.62 -9.75
C ARG A 95 -13.02 18.52 -10.59
N MET A 96 -12.26 17.94 -11.50
CA MET A 96 -11.58 18.67 -12.55
C MET A 96 -12.60 18.84 -13.67
N LYS A 97 -13.46 19.84 -13.44
CA LYS A 97 -14.24 20.60 -14.43
C LYS A 97 -14.49 19.88 -15.76
N GLU A 98 -15.73 19.47 -15.96
CA GLU A 98 -16.36 19.64 -17.27
C GLU A 98 -16.24 21.14 -17.62
N PRO A 99 -15.43 21.55 -18.62
CA PRO A 99 -15.53 22.91 -19.12
C PRO A 99 -16.86 22.99 -19.87
N ASN A 100 -17.84 23.64 -19.23
CA ASN A 100 -18.99 24.17 -19.93
C ASN A 100 -18.49 25.10 -21.04
N THR A 101 -18.52 24.63 -22.28
CA THR A 101 -18.82 25.36 -23.52
C THR A 101 -18.86 24.39 -24.69
#